data_AF-A0A7I7SCV9-F1
#
_entry.id   AF-A0A7I7SCV9-F1
#
_cell.length_a   1.000
_cell.length_b   1.000
_cell.length_c   1.000
_cell.angle_alpha   90.00
_cell.angle_beta   90.00
_cell.angle_gamma   90.00
#
_symmetry.space_group_name_H-M   'P 1'
#
loop_
_entity.id
_entity.type
_entity.pdbx_description
1 polymer ?
#
loop_
_entity_poly.entity_id
_entity_poly.type
_entity_poly.pdbx_seq_one_letter_code
_entity_poly.pdbx_strand_id
1 'polypeptide(L)'
;MAETASLQVQLIAQTEFTAPPAVPWSTDAHGGEALVEFAGRACYESWSKPNPRTATNAAYLRHLLDVGHLAVFEHASATVYITGVSRSCAHELVRHRHLSFSELSQRYVPDVAARVVLPPELESDPHLQELLTAAADADHAAYTALLARLQDSVGVTAGARKQARQAARAVLPNATETRLVVSGNYRAWRHFVAMRGSENADLEIRRVALACLRLLAEAAPTVFADFEITTLADGSEVATSPLATEA
;
A
#
# COMPACT_ATOMS: atom_id res chain seq x y z
N MET A 1 4.75 14.52 25.22
CA MET A 1 5.27 13.35 24.51
C MET A 1 4.37 13.10 23.33
N ALA A 2 4.97 13.13 22.15
CA ALA A 2 4.32 12.85 20.89
C ALA A 2 3.54 11.52 20.96
N GLU A 3 2.34 11.52 20.39
CA GLU A 3 1.52 10.31 20.31
C GLU A 3 2.07 9.38 19.23
N THR A 4 2.25 8.10 19.54
CA THR A 4 2.71 7.12 18.57
C THR A 4 1.53 6.56 17.76
N ALA A 5 1.71 6.41 16.45
CA ALA A 5 0.71 5.88 15.55
C ALA A 5 1.11 4.47 15.08
N SER A 6 0.20 3.50 15.26
CA SER A 6 0.39 2.13 14.78
C SER A 6 -0.14 1.95 13.37
N LEU A 7 0.54 1.13 12.58
CA LEU A 7 0.14 0.76 11.23
C LEU A 7 -1.29 0.20 11.21
N GLN A 8 -2.14 0.78 10.38
CA GLN A 8 -3.44 0.21 10.01
C GLN A 8 -3.59 0.23 8.50
N VAL A 9 -3.96 -0.92 7.93
CA VAL A 9 -4.26 -1.06 6.51
C VAL A 9 -5.69 -1.57 6.39
N GLN A 10 -6.51 -0.88 5.61
CA GLN A 10 -7.91 -1.22 5.39
C GLN A 10 -8.17 -1.36 3.90
N LEU A 11 -8.73 -2.49 3.46
CA LEU A 11 -9.24 -2.63 2.10
C LEU A 11 -10.54 -1.83 1.97
N ILE A 12 -10.56 -0.83 1.09
CA ILE A 12 -11.70 0.09 0.93
C ILE A 12 -12.36 0.03 -0.44
N ALA A 13 -11.74 -0.61 -1.43
CA ALA A 13 -12.37 -0.92 -2.70
C ALA A 13 -11.75 -2.15 -3.35
N GLN A 14 -12.56 -2.86 -4.12
CA GLN A 14 -12.16 -3.98 -4.97
C GLN A 14 -13.07 -4.07 -6.20
N THR A 15 -12.64 -4.78 -7.24
CA THR A 15 -13.42 -4.96 -8.47
C THR A 15 -14.70 -5.75 -8.24
N GLU A 16 -15.83 -5.17 -8.63
CA GLU A 16 -17.07 -5.89 -8.94
C GLU A 16 -17.12 -6.20 -10.43
N PHE A 17 -17.63 -7.39 -10.80
CA PHE A 17 -17.69 -7.83 -12.19
C PHE A 17 -19.05 -8.42 -12.53
N THR A 18 -19.59 -7.98 -13.67
CA THR A 18 -20.80 -8.53 -14.29
C THR A 18 -20.45 -9.08 -15.66
N ALA A 19 -20.67 -10.38 -15.87
CA ALA A 19 -20.40 -11.03 -17.14
C ALA A 19 -21.35 -10.52 -18.24
N PRO A 20 -20.85 -10.26 -19.47
CA PRO A 20 -21.72 -9.85 -20.58
C PRO A 20 -22.63 -11.01 -21.00
N PRO A 21 -23.97 -10.80 -21.06
CA PRO A 21 -24.93 -11.89 -21.22
C PRO A 21 -24.87 -12.57 -22.61
N ALA A 22 -24.29 -11.91 -23.60
CA ALA A 22 -24.14 -12.45 -24.95
C ALA A 22 -22.97 -13.44 -25.09
N VAL A 23 -22.05 -13.47 -24.12
CA VAL A 23 -20.89 -14.38 -24.16
C VAL A 23 -21.29 -15.71 -23.51
N PRO A 24 -21.18 -16.86 -24.20
CA PRO A 24 -21.57 -18.17 -23.67
C PRO A 24 -20.50 -18.72 -22.72
N TRP A 25 -20.26 -18.00 -21.62
CA TRP A 25 -19.27 -18.33 -20.60
C TRP A 25 -19.82 -18.07 -19.21
N SER A 26 -19.44 -18.91 -18.27
CA SER A 26 -19.65 -18.71 -16.84
C SER A 26 -18.47 -19.28 -16.05
N THR A 27 -18.31 -18.84 -14.81
CA THR A 27 -17.24 -19.30 -13.94
C THR A 27 -17.68 -19.46 -12.48
N ASP A 28 -16.87 -20.17 -11.71
CA ASP A 28 -17.04 -20.50 -10.30
C ASP A 28 -16.49 -19.41 -9.34
N ALA A 29 -16.14 -18.25 -9.88
CA ALA A 29 -15.64 -17.08 -9.14
C ALA A 29 -16.46 -15.81 -9.44
N HIS A 30 -16.21 -14.77 -8.65
CA HIS A 30 -16.82 -13.44 -8.78
C HIS A 30 -15.75 -12.34 -8.75
N GLY A 31 -16.18 -11.09 -8.96
CA GLY A 31 -15.32 -9.91 -8.79
C GLY A 31 -14.06 -9.92 -9.65
N GLY A 32 -12.93 -9.51 -9.06
CA GLY A 32 -11.66 -9.36 -9.77
C GLY A 32 -11.14 -10.66 -10.40
N GLU A 33 -11.18 -11.79 -9.71
CA GLU A 33 -10.68 -13.07 -10.25
C GLU A 33 -11.49 -13.56 -11.46
N ALA A 34 -12.81 -13.36 -11.44
CA ALA A 34 -13.68 -13.65 -12.58
C ALA A 34 -13.40 -12.72 -13.77
N LEU A 35 -13.16 -11.43 -13.51
CA LEU A 35 -12.78 -10.47 -14.55
C LEU A 35 -11.45 -10.85 -15.22
N VAL A 36 -10.45 -11.29 -14.44
CA VAL A 36 -9.15 -11.72 -14.98
C VAL A 36 -9.30 -12.96 -15.87
N GLU A 37 -10.07 -13.96 -15.45
CA GLU A 37 -10.36 -15.13 -16.31
C GLU A 37 -11.09 -14.72 -17.59
N PHE A 38 -12.10 -13.87 -17.47
CA PHE A 38 -12.85 -13.38 -18.63
C PHE A 38 -11.92 -12.70 -19.64
N ALA A 39 -11.05 -11.79 -19.17
CA ALA A 39 -10.07 -11.10 -20.01
C ALA A 39 -9.08 -12.07 -20.66
N GLY A 40 -8.58 -13.06 -19.91
CA GLY A 40 -7.68 -14.08 -20.46
C GLY A 40 -8.35 -14.93 -21.55
N ARG A 41 -9.61 -15.33 -21.34
CA ARG A 41 -10.37 -16.10 -22.34
C ARG A 41 -10.69 -15.29 -23.59
N ALA A 42 -10.95 -13.99 -23.43
CA ALA A 42 -11.23 -13.07 -24.53
C ALA A 42 -10.11 -13.02 -25.57
N CYS A 43 -8.84 -13.09 -25.15
CA CYS A 43 -7.69 -13.11 -26.06
C CYS A 43 -7.69 -14.27 -27.05
N TYR A 44 -8.41 -15.36 -26.74
CA TYR A 44 -8.45 -16.59 -27.52
C TYR A 44 -9.87 -17.01 -27.93
N GLU A 45 -10.88 -16.20 -27.62
CA GLU A 45 -12.31 -16.57 -27.75
C GLU A 45 -12.61 -17.95 -27.11
N SER A 46 -11.90 -18.26 -26.00
CA SER A 46 -11.85 -19.61 -25.38
C SER A 46 -12.89 -19.79 -24.28
N TRP A 47 -14.14 -19.50 -24.63
CA TRP A 47 -15.29 -19.51 -23.71
C TRP A 47 -15.66 -20.91 -23.24
N SER A 48 -15.46 -21.91 -24.09
CA SER A 48 -15.59 -23.31 -23.70
C SER A 48 -14.46 -23.72 -22.75
N LYS A 49 -14.72 -24.71 -21.89
CA LYS A 49 -13.78 -25.21 -20.88
C LYS A 49 -13.32 -26.65 -21.19
N PRO A 50 -12.69 -26.91 -22.36
CA PRO A 50 -12.43 -28.28 -22.82
C PRO A 50 -11.28 -28.96 -22.06
N ASN A 51 -10.34 -28.19 -21.50
CA ASN A 51 -9.24 -28.73 -20.71
C ASN A 51 -9.59 -28.74 -19.21
N PRO A 52 -9.79 -29.92 -18.59
CA PRO A 52 -10.16 -30.01 -17.17
C PRO A 52 -9.15 -29.33 -16.23
N ARG A 53 -7.87 -29.23 -16.62
CA ARG A 53 -6.81 -28.60 -15.82
C ARG A 53 -6.93 -27.07 -15.71
N THR A 54 -7.81 -26.44 -16.49
CA THR A 54 -8.00 -24.98 -16.54
C THR A 54 -9.49 -24.60 -16.63
N ALA A 55 -10.37 -25.53 -16.24
CA ALA A 55 -11.82 -25.36 -16.32
C ALA A 55 -12.41 -24.56 -15.15
N THR A 56 -11.77 -24.60 -13.98
CA THR A 56 -12.11 -23.75 -12.83
C THR A 56 -11.32 -22.44 -12.88
N ASN A 57 -11.87 -21.38 -12.29
CA ASN A 57 -11.23 -20.06 -12.23
C ASN A 57 -9.83 -20.17 -11.60
N ALA A 58 -9.74 -20.79 -10.42
CA ALA A 58 -8.47 -20.91 -9.71
C ALA A 58 -7.39 -21.66 -10.53
N ALA A 59 -7.78 -22.70 -11.26
CA ALA A 59 -6.83 -23.43 -12.10
C ALA A 59 -6.43 -22.64 -13.35
N TYR A 60 -7.37 -21.86 -13.92
CA TYR A 60 -7.10 -20.97 -15.06
C TYR A 60 -6.16 -19.82 -14.66
N LEU A 61 -6.41 -19.14 -13.54
CA LEU A 61 -5.55 -18.06 -13.06
C LEU A 61 -4.14 -18.56 -12.67
N ARG A 62 -4.03 -19.72 -12.03
CA ARG A 62 -2.73 -20.35 -11.76
C ARG A 62 -1.96 -20.61 -13.05
N HIS A 63 -2.62 -21.17 -14.06
CA HIS A 63 -2.00 -21.37 -15.37
C HIS A 63 -1.48 -20.05 -15.97
N LEU A 64 -2.25 -18.96 -15.89
CA LEU A 64 -1.85 -17.64 -16.39
C LEU A 64 -0.60 -17.10 -15.66
N LEU A 65 -0.49 -17.31 -14.35
CA LEU A 65 0.71 -16.98 -13.57
C LEU A 65 1.90 -17.83 -14.02
N ASP A 66 1.73 -19.15 -14.14
CA ASP A 66 2.79 -20.09 -14.52
C ASP A 66 3.38 -19.79 -15.91
N VAL A 67 2.56 -19.35 -16.87
CA VAL A 67 3.02 -18.99 -18.23
C VAL A 67 3.43 -17.52 -18.36
N GLY A 68 3.37 -16.73 -17.29
CA GLY A 68 3.78 -15.33 -17.29
C GLY A 68 2.85 -14.39 -18.07
N HIS A 69 1.59 -14.74 -18.27
CA HIS A 69 0.59 -13.88 -18.89
C HIS A 69 0.09 -12.81 -17.90
N LEU A 70 0.99 -11.96 -17.42
CA LEU A 70 0.70 -11.07 -16.29
C LEU A 70 -0.20 -9.86 -16.63
N ALA A 71 -0.31 -9.51 -17.91
CA ALA A 71 -1.09 -8.34 -18.34
C ALA A 71 -2.59 -8.48 -18.04
N VAL A 72 -3.14 -9.70 -18.04
CA VAL A 72 -4.58 -9.89 -17.74
C VAL A 72 -4.92 -9.57 -16.28
N PHE A 73 -3.94 -9.61 -15.37
CA PHE A 73 -4.10 -9.21 -13.97
C PHE A 73 -4.17 -7.69 -13.80
N GLU A 74 -3.96 -6.91 -14.86
CA GLU A 74 -4.08 -5.44 -14.81
C GLU A 74 -5.55 -4.95 -14.85
N HIS A 75 -6.49 -5.82 -15.24
CA HIS A 75 -7.91 -5.45 -15.35
C HIS A 75 -8.63 -5.33 -14.00
N ALA A 76 -8.19 -6.07 -12.99
CA ALA A 76 -8.77 -6.05 -11.66
C ALA A 76 -7.89 -5.22 -10.70
N SER A 77 -8.53 -4.48 -9.80
CA SER A 77 -7.87 -3.53 -8.90
C SER A 77 -8.38 -3.64 -7.47
N ALA A 78 -7.52 -3.23 -6.54
CA ALA A 78 -7.81 -3.09 -5.13
C ALA A 78 -7.30 -1.72 -4.64
N THR A 79 -8.01 -1.14 -3.67
CA THR A 79 -7.62 0.11 -3.03
C THR A 79 -7.57 -0.07 -1.52
N VAL A 80 -6.47 0.37 -0.90
CA VAL A 80 -6.30 0.37 0.54
C VAL A 80 -6.20 1.79 1.08
N TYR A 81 -6.68 2.01 2.30
CA TYR A 81 -6.38 3.19 3.09
C TYR A 81 -5.40 2.82 4.19
N ILE A 82 -4.25 3.50 4.21
CA ILE A 82 -3.14 3.23 5.11
C ILE A 82 -2.98 4.42 6.06
N THR A 83 -2.92 4.15 7.36
CA THR A 83 -2.58 5.11 8.42
C THR A 83 -1.49 4.55 9.32
N GLY A 84 -0.86 5.39 10.15
CA GLY A 84 0.25 4.94 10.98
C GLY A 84 1.49 4.54 10.17
N VAL A 85 1.76 5.29 9.09
CA VAL A 85 2.99 5.18 8.30
C VAL A 85 3.75 6.50 8.33
N SER A 86 5.08 6.44 8.34
CA SER A 86 5.98 7.59 8.38
C SER A 86 6.04 8.30 7.03
N ARG A 87 6.54 9.55 7.03
CA ARG A 87 6.85 10.27 5.79
C ARG A 87 7.97 9.60 5.00
N SER A 88 8.96 9.00 5.67
CA SER A 88 10.02 8.23 4.99
C SER A 88 9.46 7.01 4.26
N CYS A 89 8.61 6.21 4.92
CA CYS A 89 7.98 5.05 4.29
C CYS A 89 7.09 5.47 3.12
N ALA A 90 6.29 6.53 3.27
CA ALA A 90 5.51 7.08 2.17
C ALA A 90 6.38 7.50 0.97
N HIS A 91 7.55 8.10 1.23
CA HIS A 91 8.48 8.51 0.18
C HIS A 91 9.06 7.33 -0.61
N GLU A 92 9.23 6.16 0.03
CA GLU A 92 9.58 4.91 -0.64
C GLU A 92 8.41 4.28 -1.40
N LEU A 93 7.22 4.33 -0.81
CA LEU A 93 5.99 3.75 -1.36
C LEU A 93 5.59 4.43 -2.67
N VAL A 94 5.63 5.76 -2.73
CA VAL A 94 5.26 6.53 -3.94
C VAL A 94 6.21 6.36 -5.12
N ARG A 95 7.34 5.64 -4.95
CA ARG A 95 8.23 5.27 -6.05
C ARG A 95 7.64 4.17 -6.94
N HIS A 96 6.60 3.47 -6.47
CA HIS A 96 5.85 2.48 -7.24
C HIS A 96 4.86 3.17 -8.19
N ARG A 97 5.34 3.49 -9.39
CA ARG A 97 4.66 4.38 -10.37
C ARG A 97 3.38 3.82 -10.99
N HIS A 98 3.12 2.52 -10.85
CA HIS A 98 1.88 1.88 -11.32
C HIS A 98 0.81 1.75 -10.23
N LEU A 99 1.02 2.43 -9.11
CA LEU A 99 0.01 2.69 -8.09
C LEU A 99 -0.47 4.15 -8.21
N SER A 100 -1.69 4.41 -7.77
CA SER A 100 -2.28 5.74 -7.65
C SER A 100 -2.40 6.14 -6.19
N PHE A 101 -2.09 7.40 -5.87
CA PHE A 101 -1.97 7.87 -4.49
C PHE A 101 -2.85 9.09 -4.23
N SER A 102 -3.48 9.13 -3.06
CA SER A 102 -4.01 10.36 -2.45
C SER A 102 -3.54 10.44 -1.01
N GLU A 103 -2.68 11.40 -0.71
CA GLU A 103 -1.96 11.49 0.55
C GLU A 103 -2.36 12.73 1.37
N LEU A 104 -2.35 12.58 2.69
CA LEU A 104 -2.47 13.66 3.65
C LEU A 104 -1.43 14.76 3.40
N SER A 105 -1.89 15.95 3.00
CA SER A 105 -1.01 17.07 2.68
C SER A 105 -0.72 17.96 3.90
N GLN A 106 0.54 17.97 4.34
CA GLN A 106 1.08 18.93 5.33
C GLN A 106 0.98 20.41 4.90
N ARG A 107 0.72 20.71 3.62
CA ARG A 107 0.47 22.10 3.17
C ARG A 107 -0.91 22.61 3.59
N TYR A 108 -1.84 21.70 3.89
CA TYR A 108 -3.27 22.00 4.07
C TYR A 108 -3.78 21.56 5.44
N VAL A 109 -3.46 20.34 5.86
CA VAL A 109 -3.94 19.80 7.14
C VAL A 109 -3.06 20.36 8.26
N PRO A 110 -3.65 20.98 9.30
CA PRO A 110 -2.89 21.38 10.46
C PRO A 110 -2.34 20.13 11.15
N ASP A 111 -1.08 20.16 11.55
CA ASP A 111 -0.49 19.10 12.36
C ASP A 111 -0.90 19.30 13.83
N VAL A 112 -2.14 18.91 14.16
CA VAL A 112 -2.76 19.22 15.47
C VAL A 112 -2.23 18.31 16.59
N ALA A 113 -1.64 17.16 16.25
CA ALA A 113 -1.40 16.09 17.22
C ALA A 113 0.02 15.51 17.25
N ALA A 114 0.97 16.02 16.45
CA ALA A 114 2.36 15.58 16.48
C ALA A 114 2.53 14.05 16.42
N ARG A 115 1.66 13.34 15.70
CA ARG A 115 1.69 11.88 15.70
C ARG A 115 2.94 11.40 14.95
N VAL A 116 3.65 10.46 15.55
CA VAL A 116 4.86 9.88 14.96
C VAL A 116 4.76 8.37 14.87
N VAL A 117 5.44 7.81 13.88
CA VAL A 117 5.61 6.37 13.71
C VAL A 117 6.97 5.99 14.26
N LEU A 118 6.97 5.02 15.17
CA LEU A 118 8.20 4.43 15.67
C LEU A 118 8.75 3.48 14.59
N PRO A 119 10.02 3.61 14.20
CA PRO A 119 10.69 2.55 13.45
C PRO A 119 10.59 1.22 14.22
N PRO A 120 10.29 0.11 13.53
CA PRO A 120 10.17 -1.22 14.13
C PRO A 120 11.27 -1.60 15.11
N GLU A 121 12.51 -1.20 14.83
CA GLU A 121 13.71 -1.50 15.60
C GLU A 121 13.73 -0.80 16.97
N LEU A 122 12.95 0.27 17.14
CA LEU A 122 12.87 1.04 18.39
C LEU A 122 11.69 0.59 19.27
N GLU A 123 10.77 -0.23 18.76
CA GLU A 123 9.52 -0.60 19.46
C GLU A 123 9.74 -1.43 20.74
N SER A 124 10.90 -2.08 20.88
CA SER A 124 11.21 -2.94 22.04
C SER A 124 11.94 -2.23 23.18
N ASP A 125 12.48 -1.02 22.94
CA ASP A 125 13.26 -0.26 23.93
C ASP A 125 12.55 1.05 24.32
N PRO A 126 11.97 1.14 25.53
CA PRO A 126 11.30 2.34 26.01
C PRO A 126 12.18 3.60 26.01
N HIS A 127 13.49 3.47 26.22
CA HIS A 127 14.39 4.62 26.22
C HIS A 127 14.58 5.18 24.82
N LEU A 128 14.70 4.32 23.80
CA LEU A 128 14.78 4.75 22.40
C LEU A 128 13.47 5.40 21.94
N GLN A 129 12.33 4.89 22.39
CA GLN A 129 11.02 5.52 22.14
C GLN A 129 10.91 6.90 22.76
N GLU A 130 11.38 7.06 24.01
CA GLU A 130 11.41 8.36 24.68
C GLU A 130 12.31 9.36 23.93
N LEU A 131 13.50 8.94 23.49
CA LEU A 131 14.39 9.80 22.69
C LEU A 131 13.71 10.31 21.40
N LEU A 132 13.05 9.42 20.66
CA LEU A 132 12.36 9.80 19.43
C LEU A 132 11.17 10.72 19.71
N THR A 133 10.32 10.37 20.69
CA THR A 133 9.12 11.16 21.01
C THR A 133 9.46 12.52 21.61
N ALA A 134 10.55 12.64 22.36
CA ALA A 134 11.07 13.93 22.85
C ALA A 134 11.62 14.80 21.70
N ALA A 135 12.32 14.21 20.74
CA ALA A 135 12.75 14.94 19.53
C ALA A 135 11.54 15.42 18.71
N ALA A 136 10.52 14.58 18.53
CA ALA A 136 9.29 14.93 17.84
C ALA A 136 8.52 16.08 18.53
N ASP A 137 8.47 16.09 19.87
CA ASP A 137 7.90 17.20 20.64
C ASP A 137 8.65 18.52 20.38
N ALA A 138 9.99 18.47 20.34
CA ALA A 138 10.82 19.64 20.07
C ALA A 138 10.61 20.17 18.63
N ASP A 139 10.55 19.28 17.64
CA ASP A 139 10.27 19.62 16.25
C ASP A 139 8.87 20.22 16.08
N HIS A 140 7.86 19.69 16.80
CA HIS A 140 6.50 20.23 16.77
C HIS A 140 6.40 21.61 17.44
N ALA A 141 7.11 21.82 18.55
CA ALA A 141 7.22 23.13 19.18
C ALA A 141 7.87 24.15 18.23
N ALA A 142 8.95 23.77 17.54
CA ALA A 142 9.59 24.59 16.52
C ALA A 142 8.64 24.88 15.34
N TYR A 143 7.91 23.87 14.85
CA TYR A 143 6.90 24.02 13.80
C TYR A 143 5.83 25.05 14.20
N THR A 144 5.30 24.95 15.41
CA THR A 144 4.27 25.85 15.92
C THR A 144 4.78 27.29 16.04
N ALA A 145 6.01 27.48 16.55
CA ALA A 145 6.65 28.78 16.64
C ALA A 145 6.90 29.42 15.26
N LEU A 146 7.40 28.63 14.30
CA LEU A 146 7.58 29.08 12.92
C LEU A 146 6.26 29.45 12.28
N LEU A 147 5.24 28.59 12.42
CA LEU A 147 3.92 28.80 11.82
C LEU A 147 3.28 30.09 12.33
N ALA A 148 3.31 30.35 13.64
CA ALA A 148 2.76 31.57 14.23
C ALA A 148 3.42 32.83 13.63
N ARG A 149 4.76 32.87 13.61
CA ARG A 149 5.51 34.00 13.03
C ARG A 149 5.24 34.18 11.53
N LEU A 150 5.14 33.08 10.78
CA LEU A 150 4.84 33.13 9.36
C LEU A 150 3.41 33.65 9.12
N GLN A 151 2.43 33.22 9.91
CA GLN A 151 1.04 33.67 9.79
C GLN A 151 0.89 35.18 10.04
N ASP A 152 1.64 35.74 10.99
CA ASP A 152 1.68 37.18 11.25
C ASP A 152 2.17 37.98 10.02
N SER A 153 3.02 37.38 9.18
CA SER A 153 3.65 38.05 8.02
C SER A 153 2.94 37.86 6.69
N VAL A 154 2.21 36.76 6.49
CA VAL A 154 1.59 36.40 5.19
C VAL A 154 0.10 36.74 5.09
N GLY A 155 -0.57 37.10 6.19
CA GLY A 155 -1.99 37.45 6.24
C GLY A 155 -2.95 36.25 6.40
N VAL A 156 -4.26 36.48 6.32
CA VAL A 156 -5.29 35.51 6.78
C VAL A 156 -5.97 34.68 5.67
N THR A 157 -5.60 34.88 4.40
CA THR A 157 -6.21 34.16 3.27
C THR A 157 -5.84 32.67 3.28
N ALA A 158 -6.63 31.84 2.57
CA ALA A 158 -6.30 30.42 2.43
C ALA A 158 -4.93 30.17 1.77
N GLY A 159 -4.57 31.00 0.79
CA GLY A 159 -3.25 30.97 0.13
C GLY A 159 -2.11 31.32 1.09
N ALA A 160 -2.30 32.34 1.91
CA ALA A 160 -1.33 32.74 2.94
C ALA A 160 -1.11 31.63 3.98
N ARG A 161 -2.19 31.04 4.52
CA ARG A 161 -2.09 29.92 5.48
C ARG A 161 -1.33 28.73 4.88
N LYS A 162 -1.55 28.43 3.61
CA LYS A 162 -0.83 27.37 2.88
C LYS A 162 0.66 27.68 2.75
N GLN A 163 1.02 28.94 2.43
CA GLN A 163 2.42 29.38 2.35
C GLN A 163 3.15 29.29 3.70
N ALA A 164 2.48 29.68 4.79
CA ALA A 164 3.03 29.55 6.14
C ALA A 164 3.28 28.07 6.50
N ARG A 165 2.26 27.20 6.33
CA ARG A 165 2.36 25.76 6.66
C ARG A 165 3.43 25.04 5.85
N GLN A 166 3.52 25.30 4.55
CA GLN A 166 4.48 24.60 3.69
C GLN A 166 5.95 24.96 4.00
N ALA A 167 6.19 26.14 4.60
CA ALA A 167 7.51 26.55 5.07
C ALA A 167 7.77 26.03 6.49
N ALA A 168 6.81 26.20 7.41
CA ALA A 168 6.94 25.74 8.79
C ALA A 168 7.23 24.24 8.89
N ARG A 169 6.62 23.41 8.04
CA ARG A 169 6.82 21.95 8.04
C ARG A 169 8.24 21.49 7.74
N ALA A 170 9.16 22.39 7.36
CA ALA A 170 10.55 22.04 7.07
C ALA A 170 11.29 21.42 8.28
N VAL A 171 10.79 21.64 9.50
CA VAL A 171 11.34 21.05 10.73
C VAL A 171 10.66 19.75 11.15
N LEU A 172 9.58 19.33 10.47
CA LEU A 172 8.89 18.09 10.85
C LEU A 172 9.77 16.87 10.48
N PRO A 173 9.90 15.89 11.39
CA PRO A 173 10.78 14.74 11.18
C PRO A 173 10.21 13.74 10.15
N ASN A 174 11.07 12.87 9.63
CA ASN A 174 10.65 11.74 8.78
C ASN A 174 9.62 10.83 9.47
N ALA A 175 9.72 10.70 10.80
CA ALA A 175 8.80 9.89 11.61
C ALA A 175 7.38 10.47 11.68
N THR A 176 7.13 11.71 11.25
CA THR A 176 5.78 12.29 11.24
C THR A 176 4.82 11.37 10.49
N GLU A 177 3.68 11.06 11.12
CA GLU A 177 2.66 10.22 10.52
C GLU A 177 2.10 10.86 9.24
N THR A 178 1.84 10.02 8.25
CA THR A 178 1.02 10.33 7.09
C THR A 178 -0.06 9.27 6.89
N ARG A 179 -1.00 9.59 6.02
CA ARG A 179 -2.14 8.74 5.69
C ARG A 179 -2.35 8.80 4.20
N LEU A 180 -2.57 7.66 3.57
CA LEU A 180 -2.64 7.60 2.11
C LEU A 180 -3.59 6.53 1.63
N VAL A 181 -4.40 6.92 0.63
CA VAL A 181 -5.17 6.00 -0.21
C VAL A 181 -4.25 5.53 -1.32
N VAL A 182 -4.18 4.21 -1.50
CA VAL A 182 -3.33 3.56 -2.51
C VAL A 182 -4.19 2.64 -3.35
N SER A 183 -4.30 2.92 -4.64
CA SER A 183 -5.00 2.07 -5.61
C SER A 183 -4.00 1.43 -6.56
N GLY A 184 -4.21 0.16 -6.88
CA GLY A 184 -3.39 -0.58 -7.84
C GLY A 184 -4.15 -1.73 -8.46
N ASN A 185 -3.77 -2.09 -9.69
CA ASN A 185 -4.20 -3.36 -10.27
C ASN A 185 -3.43 -4.53 -9.67
N TYR A 186 -3.91 -5.77 -9.85
CA TYR A 186 -3.27 -6.92 -9.21
C TYR A 186 -1.81 -7.11 -9.65
N ARG A 187 -1.46 -6.82 -10.91
CA ARG A 187 -0.05 -6.88 -11.35
C ARG A 187 0.84 -5.89 -10.59
N ALA A 188 0.37 -4.65 -10.42
CA ALA A 188 1.09 -3.62 -9.67
C ALA A 188 1.24 -4.00 -8.18
N TRP A 189 0.20 -4.57 -7.59
CA TRP A 189 0.25 -5.08 -6.20
C TRP A 189 1.24 -6.24 -6.05
N ARG A 190 1.23 -7.20 -6.97
CA ARG A 190 2.19 -8.32 -6.97
C ARG A 190 3.63 -7.79 -7.03
N HIS A 191 3.92 -6.85 -7.92
CA HIS A 191 5.26 -6.23 -7.99
C HIS A 191 5.63 -5.49 -6.70
N PHE A 192 4.70 -4.71 -6.12
CA PHE A 192 4.94 -4.03 -4.84
C PHE A 192 5.30 -5.01 -3.72
N VAL A 193 4.53 -6.11 -3.58
CA VAL A 193 4.79 -7.15 -2.58
C VAL A 193 6.12 -7.85 -2.83
N ALA A 194 6.44 -8.20 -4.08
CA ALA A 194 7.73 -8.84 -4.40
C ALA A 194 8.93 -7.96 -4.03
N MET A 195 8.84 -6.65 -4.35
CA MET A 195 9.93 -5.72 -4.07
C MET A 195 10.05 -5.36 -2.59
N ARG A 196 8.91 -5.13 -1.92
CA ARG A 196 8.88 -4.55 -0.57
C ARG A 196 8.64 -5.56 0.54
N GLY A 197 8.07 -6.71 0.25
CA GLY A 197 7.97 -7.84 1.19
C GLY A 197 9.29 -8.60 1.39
N SER A 198 10.41 -8.14 0.81
CA SER A 198 11.71 -8.83 0.85
C SER A 198 12.57 -8.42 2.06
N GLU A 199 13.57 -9.25 2.40
CA GLU A 199 14.58 -8.96 3.42
C GLU A 199 15.38 -7.67 3.14
N ASN A 200 15.53 -7.33 1.86
CA ASN A 200 16.30 -6.16 1.40
C ASN A 200 15.55 -4.83 1.61
N ALA A 201 14.25 -4.87 1.89
CA ALA A 201 13.44 -3.68 2.10
C ALA A 201 13.55 -3.18 3.55
N ASP A 202 13.45 -1.86 3.73
CA ASP A 202 13.24 -1.25 5.04
C ASP A 202 12.07 -1.93 5.78
N LEU A 203 12.22 -2.15 7.08
CA LEU A 203 11.29 -2.97 7.86
C LEU A 203 9.90 -2.32 7.95
N GLU A 204 9.78 -0.99 7.92
CA GLU A 204 8.50 -0.30 7.96
C GLU A 204 7.70 -0.58 6.67
N ILE A 205 8.29 -0.35 5.49
CA ILE A 205 7.61 -0.60 4.21
C ILE A 205 7.38 -2.10 3.97
N ARG A 206 8.23 -2.96 4.54
CA ARG A 206 8.02 -4.41 4.54
C ARG A 206 6.77 -4.82 5.31
N ARG A 207 6.57 -4.28 6.50
CA ARG A 207 5.33 -4.48 7.28
C ARG A 207 4.10 -3.98 6.52
N VAL A 208 4.20 -2.84 5.82
CA VAL A 208 3.12 -2.35 4.94
C VAL A 208 2.82 -3.34 3.82
N ALA A 209 3.85 -3.85 3.14
CA ALA A 209 3.71 -4.80 2.04
C ALA A 209 3.02 -6.10 2.48
N LEU A 210 3.41 -6.64 3.63
CA LEU A 210 2.82 -7.86 4.19
C LEU A 210 1.38 -7.66 4.66
N ALA A 211 1.07 -6.51 5.28
CA ALA A 211 -0.29 -6.17 5.65
C ALA A 211 -1.19 -6.06 4.40
N CYS A 212 -0.68 -5.46 3.31
CA CYS A 212 -1.39 -5.43 2.03
C CYS A 212 -1.56 -6.83 1.44
N LEU A 213 -0.51 -7.66 1.42
CA LEU A 213 -0.56 -9.01 0.88
C LEU A 213 -1.66 -9.84 1.55
N ARG A 214 -1.78 -9.79 2.88
CA ARG A 214 -2.82 -10.54 3.62
C ARG A 214 -4.23 -10.15 3.17
N LEU A 215 -4.52 -8.85 3.06
CA LEU A 215 -5.82 -8.36 2.59
C LEU A 215 -6.08 -8.70 1.13
N LEU A 216 -5.04 -8.63 0.29
CA LEU A 216 -5.12 -8.95 -1.13
C LEU A 216 -5.34 -10.45 -1.37
N ALA A 217 -4.70 -11.32 -0.57
CA ALA A 217 -4.89 -12.76 -0.62
C ALA A 217 -6.28 -13.18 -0.09
N GLU A 218 -6.91 -12.39 0.78
CA GLU A 218 -8.32 -12.59 1.12
C GLU A 218 -9.24 -12.19 -0.04
N ALA A 219 -8.97 -11.06 -0.69
CA ALA A 219 -9.79 -10.52 -1.78
C ALA A 219 -9.65 -11.28 -3.11
N ALA A 220 -8.46 -11.81 -3.42
CA ALA A 220 -8.15 -12.50 -4.66
C ALA A 220 -7.18 -13.68 -4.39
N PRO A 221 -7.67 -14.75 -3.74
CA PRO A 221 -6.84 -15.80 -3.16
C PRO A 221 -5.94 -16.51 -4.17
N THR A 222 -6.41 -16.78 -5.39
CA THR A 222 -5.60 -17.44 -6.40
C THR A 222 -4.53 -16.52 -6.95
N VAL A 223 -4.86 -15.24 -7.13
CA VAL A 223 -3.95 -14.23 -7.70
C VAL A 223 -2.71 -14.00 -6.84
N PHE A 224 -2.79 -14.22 -5.53
CA PHE A 224 -1.68 -14.01 -4.58
C PHE A 224 -1.21 -15.32 -3.90
N ALA A 225 -1.73 -16.48 -4.30
CA ALA A 225 -1.46 -17.77 -3.65
C ALA A 225 0.01 -18.23 -3.71
N ASP A 226 0.77 -17.74 -4.68
CA ASP A 226 2.19 -18.08 -4.87
C ASP A 226 3.14 -17.30 -3.96
N PHE A 227 2.63 -16.32 -3.20
CA PHE A 227 3.41 -15.66 -2.15
C PHE A 227 3.36 -16.46 -0.85
N GLU A 228 4.52 -16.85 -0.35
CA GLU A 228 4.68 -17.49 0.96
C GLU A 228 5.25 -16.48 1.96
N ILE A 229 4.55 -16.30 3.09
CA ILE A 229 5.03 -15.48 4.20
C ILE A 229 5.84 -16.36 5.16
N THR A 230 7.08 -15.98 5.43
CA THR A 230 7.97 -16.66 6.37
C THR A 230 8.47 -15.69 7.43
N THR A 231 8.74 -16.21 8.64
CA THR A 231 9.31 -15.44 9.74
C THR A 231 10.82 -15.67 9.80
N LEU A 232 11.58 -14.58 9.84
CA LEU A 232 13.04 -14.58 9.97
C LEU A 232 13.48 -14.82 11.41
N ALA A 233 14.78 -15.00 11.61
CA ALA A 233 15.38 -15.22 12.93
C ALA A 233 15.16 -14.06 13.91
N ASP A 234 15.01 -12.83 13.41
CA ASP A 234 14.74 -11.63 14.22
C ASP A 234 13.25 -11.42 14.54
N GLY A 235 12.38 -12.35 14.09
CA GLY A 235 10.93 -12.28 14.27
C GLY A 235 10.21 -11.39 13.26
N SER A 236 10.93 -10.69 12.37
CA SER A 236 10.32 -10.00 11.24
C SER A 236 9.84 -11.00 10.19
N GLU A 237 8.88 -10.60 9.37
CA GLU A 237 8.32 -11.44 8.32
C GLU A 237 8.77 -10.96 6.94
N VAL A 238 8.77 -11.86 5.97
CA VAL A 238 8.99 -11.59 4.54
C VAL A 238 8.00 -12.36 3.69
N ALA A 239 7.79 -11.94 2.45
CA ALA A 239 7.03 -12.65 1.44
C ALA A 239 7.93 -12.99 0.26
N THR A 240 7.89 -14.24 -0.18
CA THR A 240 8.64 -14.71 -1.36
C THR A 240 7.71 -15.41 -2.33
N SER A 241 7.97 -15.29 -3.63
CA SER A 241 7.25 -16.01 -4.67
C SER A 241 8.22 -16.42 -5.78
N PRO A 242 8.15 -17.67 -6.29
CA PRO A 242 8.94 -18.11 -7.44
C PRO A 242 8.45 -17.52 -8.77
N LEU A 243 7.27 -16.87 -8.79
CA LEU A 243 6.62 -16.32 -9.99
C LEU A 243 6.57 -14.79 -10.01
N ALA A 244 7.20 -14.13 -9.03
CA ALA A 244 7.19 -12.67 -8.90
C ALA A 244 8.58 -12.02 -8.98
N THR A 245 9.65 -12.81 -9.12
CA THR A 245 10.99 -12.28 -9.36
C THR A 245 11.09 -11.74 -10.78
N GLU A 246 11.47 -10.47 -10.93
CA GLU A 246 11.92 -9.95 -12.22
C GLU A 246 13.15 -10.76 -12.65
N ALA A 247 13.07 -11.41 -13.82
CA ALA A 247 14.24 -11.94 -14.50
C ALA A 247 15.06 -10.79 -15.10
#